data_AF-A0A8I2K0R4-F1
#
_entry.id   AF-A0A8I2K0R4-F1
#
_cell.length_a   1.000
_cell.length_b   1.000
_cell.length_c   1.000
_cell.angle_alpha   90.00
_cell.angle_beta   90.00
_cell.angle_gamma   90.00
#
_symmetry.space_group_name_H-M   'P 1'
#
loop_
_entity.id
_entity.type
_entity.pdbx_description
1 polymer ?
#
loop_
_entity_poly.entity_id
_entity_poly.type
_entity_poly.pdbx_seq_one_letter_code
_entity_poly.pdbx_strand_id
1 'polypeptide(L)'
;MLKKEFRDTLMILLQSSILLLSIPIIMMLSLVLDTNIPFHHLLSAASFITVLAFTGYSGLAMFQSERKDKGFEYLLTLPLSKLKLLIFKMLPRLSVLVFIGGIYALLANVGNVKNYFIALLIFHLAAAFLSLAFQSLFPGVVAVILLAFLFTLYNRFLSYMYQQIKELAFNPFSMVSPYILASFLLLVPLGISFFLALKNLDLKPYTYSIRPYLFIALPVILLQAIFIAVYYDKFVRL
;
A
#
# COMPACT_ATOMS: atom_id res chain seq x y z
N MET A 1 11.19 -22.23 -3.20
CA MET A 1 10.71 -20.86 -3.50
C MET A 1 10.25 -20.13 -2.24
N LEU A 2 9.26 -20.64 -1.50
CA LEU A 2 8.70 -19.96 -0.31
C LEU A 2 9.73 -19.60 0.78
N LYS A 3 10.68 -20.49 1.09
CA LYS A 3 11.79 -20.21 2.03
C LYS A 3 12.63 -18.98 1.62
N LYS A 4 12.88 -18.82 0.31
CA LYS A 4 13.62 -17.66 -0.23
C LYS A 4 12.80 -16.39 -0.02
N GLU A 5 11.53 -16.39 -0.43
CA GLU A 5 10.65 -15.22 -0.30
C GLU A 5 10.44 -14.80 1.16
N PHE A 6 10.35 -15.75 2.10
CA PHE A 6 10.32 -15.44 3.53
C PHE A 6 11.61 -14.78 4.00
N ARG A 7 12.77 -15.31 3.62
CA ARG A 7 14.07 -14.70 3.97
C ARG A 7 14.17 -13.28 3.41
N ASP A 8 13.80 -13.08 2.16
CA ASP A 8 13.85 -11.77 1.51
C ASP A 8 12.87 -10.79 2.17
N THR A 9 11.69 -11.26 2.59
CA THR A 9 10.72 -10.47 3.37
C THR A 9 11.25 -10.08 4.75
N LEU A 10 11.91 -11.00 5.46
CA LEU A 10 12.53 -10.71 6.76
C LEU A 10 13.69 -9.71 6.63
N MET A 11 14.44 -9.75 5.53
CA MET A 11 15.47 -8.74 5.26
C MET A 11 14.85 -7.35 5.04
N ILE A 12 13.74 -7.26 4.31
CA ILE A 12 12.99 -5.99 4.14
C ILE A 12 12.45 -5.49 5.48
N LEU A 13 11.95 -6.40 6.33
CA LEU A 13 11.54 -6.06 7.70
C LEU A 13 12.71 -5.48 8.48
N LEU A 14 13.85 -6.16 8.52
CA LEU A 14 15.04 -5.70 9.22
C LEU A 14 15.48 -4.30 8.74
N GLN A 15 15.51 -4.08 7.43
CA GLN A 15 15.83 -2.77 6.83
C GLN A 15 14.84 -1.69 7.26
N SER A 16 13.54 -2.03 7.31
CA SER A 16 12.50 -1.09 7.76
C SER A 16 12.62 -0.80 9.26
N SER A 17 12.99 -1.81 10.06
CA SER A 17 13.19 -1.70 11.51
C SER A 17 14.37 -0.80 11.91
N ILE A 18 15.28 -0.46 11.00
CA ILE A 18 16.33 0.54 11.24
C ILE A 18 15.72 1.88 11.68
N LEU A 19 14.49 2.19 11.24
CA LEU A 19 13.76 3.39 11.65
C LEU A 19 13.50 3.46 13.17
N LEU A 20 13.49 2.33 13.88
CA LEU A 20 13.37 2.29 15.34
C LEU A 20 14.60 2.88 16.05
N LEU A 21 15.76 2.94 15.38
CA LEU A 21 16.94 3.64 15.91
C LEU A 21 16.74 5.15 16.02
N SER A 22 15.68 5.71 15.41
CA SER A 22 15.30 7.10 15.65
C SER A 22 14.87 7.36 17.11
N ILE A 23 14.37 6.34 17.83
CA ILE A 23 13.89 6.49 19.22
C ILE A 23 15.03 6.96 20.16
N PRO A 24 16.17 6.26 20.29
CA PRO A 24 17.24 6.71 21.17
C PRO A 24 17.80 8.07 20.75
N ILE A 25 17.87 8.36 19.45
CA ILE A 25 18.33 9.66 18.93
C ILE A 25 17.40 10.79 19.39
N ILE A 26 16.09 10.62 19.24
CA ILE A 26 15.09 11.61 19.66
C ILE A 26 15.06 11.74 21.19
N MET A 27 15.24 10.66 21.93
CA MET A 27 15.33 10.72 23.40
C MET A 27 16.57 11.48 23.89
N MET A 28 17.72 11.29 23.24
CA MET A 28 18.92 12.07 23.56
C MET A 28 18.70 13.56 23.26
N LEU A 29 18.07 13.87 22.12
CA LEU A 29 17.74 15.25 21.76
C LEU A 29 16.70 15.86 22.74
N SER A 30 15.73 15.07 23.20
CA SER A 30 14.69 15.56 24.09
C SER A 30 15.24 15.95 25.46
N LEU A 31 16.28 15.25 25.93
CA LEU A 31 17.05 15.60 27.14
C LEU A 31 17.83 16.91 26.98
N VAL A 32 18.35 17.20 25.77
CA VAL A 32 19.08 18.46 25.51
C VAL A 32 18.13 19.66 25.37
N LEU A 33 16.93 19.43 24.84
CA LEU A 33 15.93 20.47 24.60
C LEU A 33 14.91 20.64 25.74
N ASP A 34 15.09 19.93 26.87
CA ASP A 34 14.14 19.89 28.00
C ASP A 34 12.69 19.58 27.57
N THR A 35 12.53 18.78 26.52
CA THR A 35 11.22 18.35 26.04
C THR A 35 10.83 17.04 26.73
N ASN A 36 9.74 17.07 27.50
CA ASN A 36 9.26 15.92 28.26
C ASN A 36 8.39 14.98 27.38
N ILE A 37 8.97 14.48 26.28
CA ILE A 37 8.25 13.57 25.38
C ILE A 37 8.22 12.16 25.98
N PRO A 38 7.04 11.57 26.22
CA PRO A 38 6.95 10.21 26.75
C PRO A 38 7.48 9.16 25.78
N PHE A 39 8.25 8.19 26.29
CA PHE A 39 8.79 7.07 25.50
C PHE A 39 7.71 6.33 24.70
N HIS A 40 6.53 6.11 25.28
CA HIS A 40 5.45 5.37 24.62
C HIS A 40 4.94 6.07 23.35
N HIS A 41 4.94 7.41 23.30
CA HIS A 41 4.58 8.16 22.09
C HIS A 41 5.65 8.00 21.01
N LEU A 42 6.94 8.07 21.37
CA LEU A 42 8.05 7.84 20.45
C LEU A 42 8.03 6.41 19.88
N LEU A 43 7.85 5.41 20.75
CA LEU A 43 7.77 4.02 20.36
C LEU A 43 6.58 3.77 19.42
N SER A 44 5.41 4.31 19.75
CA SER A 44 4.20 4.19 18.91
C SER A 44 4.41 4.85 17.55
N ALA A 45 4.90 6.09 17.50
CA ALA A 45 5.16 6.80 16.25
C ALA A 45 6.21 6.10 15.38
N ALA A 46 7.35 5.72 15.96
CA ALA A 46 8.40 5.01 15.22
C ALA A 46 7.94 3.63 14.73
N SER A 47 7.16 2.90 15.53
CA SER A 47 6.56 1.62 15.13
C SER A 47 5.56 1.81 14.00
N PHE A 48 4.71 2.84 14.06
CA PHE A 48 3.77 3.17 12.98
C PHE A 48 4.49 3.46 11.67
N ILE A 49 5.51 4.32 11.70
CA ILE A 49 6.32 4.66 10.51
C ILE A 49 7.02 3.40 9.99
N THR A 50 7.53 2.54 10.87
CA THR A 50 8.16 1.26 10.50
C THR A 50 7.19 0.34 9.79
N VAL A 51 5.96 0.18 10.31
CA VAL A 51 4.92 -0.64 9.66
C VAL A 51 4.56 -0.05 8.30
N LEU A 52 4.36 1.27 8.19
CA LEU A 52 4.08 1.92 6.91
C LEU A 52 5.22 1.73 5.90
N ALA A 53 6.47 1.94 6.32
CA ALA A 53 7.65 1.74 5.50
C ALA A 53 7.74 0.29 5.01
N PHE A 54 7.56 -0.69 5.90
CA PHE A 54 7.52 -2.10 5.52
C PHE A 54 6.39 -2.38 4.53
N THR A 55 5.19 -1.87 4.79
CA THR A 55 3.99 -2.12 3.97
C THR A 55 4.21 -1.66 2.53
N GLY A 56 4.70 -0.43 2.36
CA GLY A 56 5.00 0.14 1.05
C GLY A 56 6.20 -0.52 0.38
N TYR A 57 7.30 -0.71 1.12
CA TYR A 57 8.53 -1.25 0.55
C TYR A 57 8.39 -2.73 0.14
N SER A 58 7.81 -3.57 1.00
CA SER A 58 7.57 -4.99 0.71
C SER A 58 6.64 -5.19 -0.50
N GLY A 59 5.67 -4.29 -0.72
CA GLY A 59 4.84 -4.28 -1.91
C GLY A 59 5.65 -3.90 -3.16
N LEU A 60 6.31 -2.75 -3.15
CA LEU A 60 7.08 -2.25 -4.30
C LEU A 60 8.25 -3.17 -4.70
N ALA A 61 8.89 -3.81 -3.72
CA ALA A 61 10.03 -4.69 -3.93
C ALA A 61 9.64 -6.07 -4.48
N MET A 62 8.35 -6.32 -4.78
CA MET A 62 7.84 -7.66 -5.05
C MET A 62 8.57 -8.45 -6.12
N PHE A 63 8.96 -7.76 -7.18
CA PHE A 63 9.72 -8.30 -8.30
C PHE A 63 11.08 -7.60 -8.47
N GLN A 64 11.61 -6.98 -7.42
CA GLN A 64 12.84 -6.21 -7.55
C GLN A 64 14.06 -7.10 -7.74
N SER A 65 14.16 -8.23 -7.03
CA SER A 65 15.27 -9.18 -7.17
C SER A 65 15.26 -9.82 -8.57
N GLU A 66 14.11 -10.26 -9.07
CA GLU A 66 14.00 -10.82 -10.42
C GLU A 66 14.41 -9.82 -11.51
N ARG A 67 14.14 -8.52 -11.31
CA ARG A 67 14.58 -7.48 -12.24
C ARG A 67 16.08 -7.29 -12.25
N LYS A 68 16.68 -7.18 -11.06
CA LYS A 68 18.12 -6.97 -10.90
C LYS A 68 18.91 -8.13 -11.51
N ASP A 69 18.43 -9.35 -11.31
CA ASP A 69 19.14 -10.57 -11.70
C ASP A 69 18.76 -11.07 -13.10
N LYS A 70 17.93 -10.32 -13.85
CA LYS A 70 17.28 -10.79 -15.10
C LYS A 70 16.55 -12.13 -14.92
N GLY A 71 16.15 -12.43 -13.68
CA GLY A 71 15.52 -13.69 -13.28
C GLY A 71 14.10 -13.88 -13.78
N PHE A 72 13.47 -12.88 -14.41
CA PHE A 72 12.14 -13.03 -15.01
C PHE A 72 12.11 -14.09 -16.09
N GLU A 73 13.13 -14.17 -16.94
CA GLU A 73 13.21 -15.20 -17.99
C GLU A 73 13.17 -16.60 -17.38
N TYR A 74 14.03 -16.84 -16.38
CA TYR A 74 14.04 -18.09 -15.64
C TYR A 74 12.70 -18.38 -14.96
N LEU A 75 12.12 -17.37 -14.30
CA LEU A 75 10.90 -17.52 -13.52
C LEU A 75 9.67 -17.81 -14.40
N LEU A 76 9.69 -17.39 -15.67
CA LEU A 76 8.68 -17.72 -16.67
C LEU A 76 8.88 -19.09 -17.33
N THR A 77 10.09 -19.66 -17.31
CA THR A 77 10.34 -21.04 -17.79
C THR A 77 9.86 -22.12 -16.83
N LEU A 78 9.62 -21.78 -15.56
CA LEU A 78 9.14 -22.75 -14.58
C LEU A 78 7.72 -23.21 -14.93
N PRO A 79 7.37 -24.50 -14.72
CA PRO A 79 6.03 -25.03 -14.93
C PRO A 79 5.07 -24.61 -13.80
N LEU A 80 5.04 -23.32 -13.48
CA LEU A 80 4.21 -22.72 -12.45
C LEU A 80 3.25 -21.71 -13.08
N SER A 81 1.98 -21.78 -12.68
CA SER A 81 1.02 -20.76 -13.10
C SER A 81 1.38 -19.39 -12.50
N LYS A 82 1.13 -18.32 -13.25
CA LYS A 82 1.38 -16.93 -12.80
C LYS A 82 0.69 -16.61 -11.47
N LEU A 83 -0.51 -17.15 -11.27
CA LEU A 83 -1.26 -16.99 -10.03
C LEU A 83 -0.56 -17.69 -8.85
N LYS A 84 -0.07 -18.92 -9.04
CA LYS A 84 0.67 -19.65 -7.99
C LYS A 84 1.96 -18.92 -7.60
N LEU A 85 2.63 -18.33 -8.60
CA LEU A 85 3.81 -17.49 -8.41
C LEU A 85 3.50 -16.24 -7.60
N LEU A 86 2.43 -15.52 -7.95
CA LEU A 86 1.96 -14.36 -7.18
C LEU A 86 1.65 -14.75 -5.74
N ILE A 87 0.95 -15.86 -5.51
CA ILE A 87 0.65 -16.36 -4.16
C ILE A 87 1.94 -16.62 -3.38
N PHE A 88 2.93 -17.30 -3.97
CA PHE A 88 4.20 -17.57 -3.29
C PHE A 88 5.00 -16.30 -2.94
N LYS A 89 4.82 -15.21 -3.70
CA LYS A 89 5.44 -13.91 -3.41
C LYS A 89 4.64 -13.08 -2.40
N MET A 90 3.31 -13.10 -2.49
CA MET A 90 2.42 -12.29 -1.64
C MET A 90 2.26 -12.91 -0.24
N LEU A 91 2.12 -14.23 -0.13
CA LEU A 91 1.81 -14.90 1.12
C LEU A 91 2.84 -14.61 2.23
N PRO A 92 4.16 -14.74 2.01
CA PRO A 92 5.17 -14.42 3.04
C PRO A 92 5.13 -12.96 3.49
N ARG A 93 4.80 -12.03 2.59
CA ARG A 93 4.78 -10.60 2.89
C ARG A 93 3.54 -10.20 3.66
N LEU A 94 2.39 -10.75 3.27
CA LEU A 94 1.14 -10.57 3.99
C LEU A 94 1.21 -11.19 5.40
N SER A 95 1.83 -12.35 5.56
CA SER A 95 1.97 -12.94 6.90
C SER A 95 2.83 -12.09 7.83
N VAL A 96 3.98 -11.58 7.34
CA VAL A 96 4.83 -10.67 8.11
C VAL A 96 4.13 -9.33 8.35
N LEU A 97 3.41 -8.79 7.37
CA LEU A 97 2.62 -7.56 7.52
C LEU A 97 1.57 -7.69 8.62
N VAL A 98 0.81 -8.79 8.62
CA VAL A 98 -0.20 -9.05 9.65
C VAL A 98 0.44 -9.18 11.02
N PHE A 99 1.58 -9.88 11.10
CA PHE A 99 2.33 -10.05 12.36
C PHE A 99 2.80 -8.71 12.93
N ILE A 100 3.53 -7.90 12.16
CA ILE A 100 4.05 -6.61 12.65
C ILE A 100 2.92 -5.59 12.86
N GLY A 101 1.89 -5.63 12.02
CA GLY A 101 0.69 -4.80 12.17
C GLY A 101 -0.05 -5.13 13.46
N GLY A 102 -0.11 -6.40 13.84
CA GLY A 102 -0.66 -6.87 15.11
C GLY A 102 0.13 -6.38 16.31
N ILE A 103 1.47 -6.48 16.26
CA ILE A 103 2.35 -5.94 17.32
C ILE A 103 2.08 -4.45 17.50
N TYR A 104 2.06 -3.67 16.43
CA TYR A 104 1.76 -2.23 16.52
C TYR A 104 0.35 -1.97 17.07
N ALA A 105 -0.67 -2.70 16.60
CA ALA A 105 -2.05 -2.51 17.05
C ALA A 105 -2.19 -2.72 18.56
N LEU A 106 -1.46 -3.69 19.11
CA LEU A 106 -1.37 -3.93 20.56
C LEU A 106 -0.63 -2.81 21.29
N LEU A 107 0.54 -2.39 20.79
CA LEU A 107 1.36 -1.34 21.43
C LEU A 107 0.66 0.02 21.44
N ALA A 108 -0.04 0.38 20.37
CA ALA A 108 -0.71 1.67 20.20
C ALA A 108 -2.17 1.67 20.67
N ASN A 109 -2.68 0.53 21.18
CA ASN A 109 -4.08 0.35 21.57
C ASN A 109 -5.07 0.85 20.50
N VAL A 110 -4.88 0.39 19.26
CA VAL A 110 -5.66 0.87 18.12
C VAL A 110 -7.13 0.48 18.28
N GLY A 111 -8.01 1.47 18.51
CA GLY A 111 -9.43 1.20 18.78
C GLY A 111 -10.18 0.51 17.63
N ASN A 112 -9.86 0.83 16.37
CA ASN A 112 -10.48 0.21 15.20
C ASN A 112 -9.49 -0.66 14.42
N VAL A 113 -9.15 -1.81 15.01
CA VAL A 113 -8.20 -2.79 14.47
C VAL A 113 -8.58 -3.23 13.04
N LYS A 114 -9.88 -3.44 12.78
CA LYS A 114 -10.38 -3.87 11.46
C LYS A 114 -10.03 -2.86 10.37
N ASN A 115 -10.38 -1.58 10.55
CA ASN A 115 -10.13 -0.55 9.54
C ASN A 115 -8.62 -0.33 9.34
N TYR A 116 -7.83 -0.45 10.41
CA TYR A 116 -6.38 -0.39 10.34
C TYR A 116 -5.78 -1.48 9.45
N PHE A 117 -6.14 -2.76 9.66
CA PHE A 117 -5.62 -3.85 8.81
C PHE A 117 -6.12 -3.75 7.37
N ILE A 118 -7.36 -3.31 7.15
CA ILE A 118 -7.87 -3.04 5.81
C ILE A 118 -7.00 -1.98 5.13
N ALA A 119 -6.71 -0.86 5.79
CA ALA A 119 -5.85 0.21 5.25
C ALA A 119 -4.45 -0.31 4.91
N LEU A 120 -3.83 -1.09 5.81
CA LEU A 120 -2.53 -1.72 5.54
C LEU A 120 -2.57 -2.65 4.33
N LEU A 121 -3.59 -3.50 4.23
CA LEU A 121 -3.76 -4.43 3.12
C LEU A 121 -3.88 -3.66 1.79
N ILE A 122 -4.71 -2.62 1.75
CA ILE A 122 -4.91 -1.80 0.55
C ILE A 122 -3.61 -1.13 0.14
N PHE A 123 -2.91 -0.53 1.10
CA PHE A 123 -1.65 0.15 0.85
C PHE A 123 -0.58 -0.83 0.34
N HIS A 124 -0.51 -2.03 0.93
CA HIS A 124 0.38 -3.09 0.46
C HIS A 124 0.03 -3.55 -0.96
N LEU A 125 -1.26 -3.77 -1.25
CA LEU A 125 -1.71 -4.21 -2.57
C LEU A 125 -1.47 -3.14 -3.63
N ALA A 126 -1.71 -1.87 -3.32
CA ALA A 126 -1.41 -0.75 -4.21
C ALA A 126 0.09 -0.71 -4.55
N ALA A 127 0.95 -0.83 -3.54
CA ALA A 127 2.40 -0.93 -3.71
C ALA A 127 2.82 -2.17 -4.51
N ALA A 128 2.21 -3.34 -4.24
CA ALA A 128 2.45 -4.57 -4.96
C ALA A 128 2.04 -4.48 -6.44
N PHE A 129 0.91 -3.84 -6.75
CA PHE A 129 0.51 -3.59 -8.12
C PHE A 129 1.46 -2.61 -8.82
N LEU A 130 1.95 -1.58 -8.15
CA LEU A 130 2.95 -0.68 -8.73
C LEU A 130 4.33 -1.31 -8.92
N SER A 131 4.61 -2.47 -8.31
CA SER A 131 5.92 -3.11 -8.36
C SER A 131 6.39 -3.42 -9.78
N LEU A 132 5.49 -3.71 -10.72
CA LEU A 132 5.83 -3.94 -12.13
C LEU A 132 5.93 -2.66 -12.96
N ALA A 133 5.36 -1.55 -12.50
CA ALA A 133 5.35 -0.29 -13.24
C ALA A 133 6.69 0.45 -13.16
N PHE A 134 7.32 0.49 -11.98
CA PHE A 134 8.50 1.32 -11.73
C PHE A 134 9.78 0.51 -11.56
N GLN A 135 10.81 0.80 -12.37
CA GLN A 135 12.13 0.15 -12.27
C GLN A 135 12.89 0.52 -11.00
N SER A 136 12.82 1.79 -10.60
CA SER A 136 13.45 2.31 -9.40
C SER A 136 12.44 2.42 -8.26
N LEU A 137 12.92 2.26 -7.03
CA LEU A 137 12.09 2.34 -5.83
C LEU A 137 11.55 3.75 -5.61
N PHE A 138 12.36 4.78 -5.88
CA PHE A 138 12.01 6.18 -5.61
C PHE A 138 10.69 6.63 -6.25
N PRO A 139 10.47 6.55 -7.58
CA PRO A 139 9.19 6.91 -8.18
C PRO A 139 8.05 6.00 -7.72
N GLY A 140 8.35 4.73 -7.38
CA GLY A 140 7.38 3.84 -6.76
C GLY A 140 6.90 4.35 -5.40
N VAL A 141 7.82 4.81 -4.53
CA VAL A 141 7.50 5.39 -3.21
C VAL A 141 6.67 6.66 -3.38
N VAL A 142 7.06 7.55 -4.29
CA VAL A 142 6.29 8.77 -4.60
C VAL A 142 4.87 8.43 -5.05
N ALA A 143 4.73 7.47 -5.96
CA ALA A 143 3.42 7.02 -6.44
C ALA A 143 2.58 6.40 -5.32
N VAL A 144 3.18 5.60 -4.44
CA VAL A 144 2.50 5.00 -3.29
C VAL A 144 2.02 6.07 -2.29
N ILE A 145 2.83 7.10 -2.02
CA ILE A 145 2.42 8.25 -1.19
C ILE A 145 1.25 8.99 -1.83
N LEU A 146 1.32 9.26 -3.14
CA LEU A 146 0.23 9.92 -3.88
C LEU A 146 -1.06 9.10 -3.83
N LEU A 147 -0.98 7.77 -3.97
CA LEU A 147 -2.13 6.88 -3.85
C LEU A 147 -2.70 6.85 -2.43
N ALA A 148 -1.87 6.90 -1.38
CA ALA A 148 -2.36 7.02 -0.02
C ALA A 148 -3.10 8.36 0.19
N PHE A 149 -2.57 9.45 -0.34
CA PHE A 149 -3.25 10.74 -0.29
C PHE A 149 -4.60 10.69 -1.01
N LEU A 150 -4.65 10.16 -2.23
CA LEU A 150 -5.90 9.97 -2.97
C LEU A 150 -6.88 9.06 -2.23
N PHE A 151 -6.42 7.96 -1.63
CA PHE A 151 -7.26 7.10 -0.80
C PHE A 151 -7.91 7.86 0.35
N THR A 152 -7.17 8.73 1.05
CA THR A 152 -7.75 9.55 2.12
C THR A 152 -8.79 10.54 1.60
N LEU A 153 -8.57 11.14 0.43
CA LEU A 153 -9.54 12.01 -0.23
C LEU A 153 -10.80 11.24 -0.64
N TYR A 154 -10.65 10.09 -1.30
CA TYR A 154 -11.77 9.21 -1.68
C TYR A 154 -12.60 8.83 -0.46
N ASN A 155 -11.93 8.38 0.62
CA ASN A 155 -12.63 7.96 1.81
C ASN A 155 -13.42 9.11 2.45
N ARG A 156 -12.83 10.31 2.58
CA ARG A 156 -13.55 11.49 3.11
C ARG A 156 -14.75 11.86 2.26
N PHE A 157 -14.56 11.95 0.94
CA PHE A 157 -15.63 12.27 -0.01
C PHE A 157 -16.78 11.26 0.06
N LEU A 158 -16.46 9.96 0.05
CA LEU A 158 -17.46 8.91 0.12
C LEU A 158 -18.15 8.82 1.49
N SER A 159 -17.43 9.07 2.59
CA SER A 159 -18.02 9.16 3.92
C SER A 159 -19.05 10.29 4.01
N TYR A 160 -18.73 11.45 3.43
CA TYR A 160 -19.67 12.56 3.37
C TYR A 160 -20.91 12.21 2.53
N MET A 161 -20.70 11.71 1.31
CA MET A 161 -21.81 11.27 0.44
C MET A 161 -22.70 10.23 1.13
N TYR A 162 -22.08 9.30 1.85
CA TYR A 162 -22.78 8.27 2.61
C TYR A 162 -23.66 8.86 3.71
N GLN A 163 -23.19 9.88 4.43
CA GLN A 163 -23.98 10.58 5.46
C GLN A 163 -25.21 11.26 4.84
N GLN A 164 -25.01 12.02 3.75
CA GLN A 164 -26.10 12.70 3.04
C GLN A 164 -27.17 11.73 2.51
N ILE A 165 -26.76 10.60 1.92
CA ILE A 165 -27.70 9.59 1.41
C ILE A 165 -28.43 8.88 2.56
N LYS A 166 -27.77 8.67 3.71
CA LYS A 166 -28.39 8.04 4.88
C LYS A 166 -29.56 8.88 5.42
N GLU A 167 -29.48 10.20 5.33
CA GLU A 167 -30.56 11.10 5.71
C GLU A 167 -31.77 11.01 4.76
N LEU A 168 -31.56 10.59 3.50
CA LEU A 168 -32.58 10.45 2.46
C LEU A 168 -33.39 9.11 2.52
N ALA A 169 -33.37 8.41 3.66
CA ALA A 169 -34.27 7.32 4.06
C ALA A 169 -34.31 6.00 3.26
N PHE A 170 -33.58 5.86 2.14
CA PHE A 170 -33.42 4.58 1.44
C PHE A 170 -31.95 4.32 1.15
N ASN A 171 -31.32 3.37 1.86
CA ASN A 171 -29.89 3.13 1.66
C ASN A 171 -29.52 1.64 1.48
N PRO A 172 -29.61 1.11 0.26
CA PRO A 172 -29.04 -0.20 -0.08
C PRO A 172 -27.50 -0.22 0.09
N PHE A 173 -26.85 0.94 0.21
CA PHE A 173 -25.41 1.04 0.46
C PHE A 173 -25.00 0.98 1.94
N SER A 174 -25.95 0.82 2.87
CA SER A 174 -25.65 0.71 4.31
C SER A 174 -24.71 -0.45 4.67
N MET A 175 -24.58 -1.45 3.80
CA MET A 175 -23.70 -2.60 4.01
C MET A 175 -22.23 -2.36 3.63
N VAL A 176 -21.91 -1.34 2.80
CA VAL A 176 -20.55 -1.15 2.29
C VAL A 176 -19.92 0.07 2.93
N SER A 177 -18.88 -0.14 3.75
CA SER A 177 -18.15 0.97 4.34
C SER A 177 -17.47 1.84 3.27
N PRO A 178 -17.46 3.19 3.40
CA PRO A 178 -16.76 4.10 2.48
C PRO A 178 -15.30 3.71 2.21
N TYR A 179 -14.62 3.14 3.22
CA TYR A 179 -13.27 2.60 3.10
C TYR A 179 -13.15 1.54 2.00
N ILE A 180 -14.05 0.55 1.98
CA ILE A 180 -14.04 -0.54 1.00
C ILE A 180 -14.29 0.02 -0.40
N LEU A 181 -15.23 0.95 -0.55
CA LEU A 181 -15.51 1.56 -1.85
C LEU A 181 -14.33 2.40 -2.36
N ALA A 182 -13.71 3.22 -1.50
CA ALA A 182 -12.48 3.94 -1.81
C ALA A 182 -11.35 3.00 -2.24
N SER A 183 -11.27 1.82 -1.60
CA SER A 183 -10.30 0.78 -1.95
C SER A 183 -10.51 0.25 -3.35
N PHE A 184 -11.76 -0.08 -3.70
CA PHE A 184 -12.07 -0.60 -5.03
C PHE A 184 -11.78 0.41 -6.13
N LEU A 185 -12.16 1.68 -5.92
CA LEU A 185 -11.91 2.75 -6.88
C LEU A 185 -10.42 2.86 -7.24
N LEU A 186 -9.54 2.66 -6.27
CA LEU A 186 -8.10 2.75 -6.44
C LEU A 186 -7.46 1.43 -6.92
N LEU A 187 -7.82 0.30 -6.31
CA LEU A 187 -7.18 -1.00 -6.55
C LEU A 187 -7.62 -1.67 -7.85
N VAL A 188 -8.86 -1.48 -8.30
CA VAL A 188 -9.35 -2.11 -9.54
C VAL A 188 -8.55 -1.67 -10.77
N PRO A 189 -8.40 -0.37 -11.06
CA PRO A 189 -7.63 0.06 -12.24
C PRO A 189 -6.14 -0.30 -12.15
N LEU A 190 -5.55 -0.27 -10.95
CA LEU A 190 -4.19 -0.76 -10.70
C LEU A 190 -4.06 -2.27 -10.92
N GLY A 191 -4.99 -3.06 -10.39
CA GLY A 191 -5.00 -4.51 -10.51
C GLY A 191 -5.16 -4.95 -11.97
N ILE A 192 -6.08 -4.34 -12.72
CA ILE A 192 -6.25 -4.59 -14.16
C ILE A 192 -4.94 -4.30 -14.90
N SER A 193 -4.32 -3.14 -14.64
CA SER A 193 -3.04 -2.75 -15.24
C SER A 193 -1.93 -3.74 -14.90
N PHE A 194 -1.88 -4.20 -13.66
CA PHE A 194 -0.93 -5.18 -13.18
C PHE A 194 -1.08 -6.54 -13.86
N PHE A 195 -2.30 -7.08 -13.94
CA PHE A 195 -2.53 -8.37 -14.60
C PHE A 195 -2.24 -8.31 -16.10
N LEU A 196 -2.56 -7.20 -16.78
CA LEU A 196 -2.18 -7.00 -18.18
C LEU A 196 -0.66 -6.90 -18.36
N ALA A 197 0.03 -6.19 -17.46
CA ALA A 197 1.49 -6.12 -17.48
C ALA A 197 2.11 -7.51 -17.27
N LEU A 198 1.64 -8.25 -16.27
CA LEU A 198 2.09 -9.62 -15.96
C LEU A 198 1.82 -10.60 -17.10
N LYS A 199 0.69 -10.45 -17.81
CA LYS A 199 0.38 -11.25 -18.99
C LYS A 199 1.38 -10.98 -20.12
N ASN A 200 1.76 -9.72 -20.32
CA ASN A 200 2.65 -9.29 -21.39
C ASN A 200 4.14 -9.58 -21.16
N LEU A 201 4.55 -9.95 -19.93
CA LEU A 201 5.95 -10.25 -19.61
C LEU A 201 6.53 -11.43 -20.41
N ASP A 202 5.70 -12.36 -20.90
CA ASP A 202 6.17 -13.51 -21.68
C ASP A 202 6.54 -13.12 -23.12
N LEU A 203 5.96 -12.02 -23.63
CA LEU A 203 5.98 -11.68 -25.05
C LEU A 203 6.86 -10.48 -25.37
N LYS A 204 7.11 -9.61 -24.38
CA LYS A 204 7.72 -8.30 -24.59
C LYS A 204 8.74 -7.98 -23.51
N PRO A 205 9.78 -7.20 -23.84
CA PRO A 205 10.75 -6.78 -22.86
C PRO A 205 10.08 -5.97 -21.75
N TYR A 206 10.69 -6.04 -20.57
CA TYR A 206 10.14 -5.47 -19.34
C TYR A 206 9.79 -3.97 -19.44
N THR A 207 10.44 -3.20 -20.31
CA THR A 207 10.13 -1.77 -20.54
C THR A 207 8.68 -1.53 -20.98
N TYR A 208 7.98 -2.53 -21.52
CA TYR A 208 6.59 -2.44 -21.93
C TYR A 208 5.60 -2.66 -20.77
N SER A 209 6.06 -3.03 -19.57
CA SER A 209 5.20 -3.28 -18.40
C SER A 209 4.47 -2.04 -17.92
N ILE A 210 4.98 -0.84 -18.20
CA ILE A 210 4.39 0.43 -17.75
C ILE A 210 3.17 0.85 -18.60
N ARG A 211 3.04 0.37 -19.84
CA ARG A 211 1.99 0.82 -20.76
C ARG A 211 0.57 0.64 -20.21
N PRO A 212 0.18 -0.53 -19.66
CA PRO A 212 -1.15 -0.69 -19.08
C PRO A 212 -1.44 0.35 -17.99
N TYR A 213 -0.45 0.71 -17.17
CA TYR A 213 -0.63 1.73 -16.12
C TYR A 213 -0.88 3.11 -16.72
N LEU A 214 -0.15 3.49 -17.78
CA LEU A 214 -0.33 4.79 -18.44
C LEU A 214 -1.67 4.91 -19.17
N PHE A 215 -2.18 3.82 -19.74
CA PHE A 215 -3.40 3.84 -20.54
C PHE A 215 -4.66 3.47 -19.76
N ILE A 216 -4.55 2.85 -18.59
CA ILE A 216 -5.69 2.39 -17.78
C ILE A 216 -5.67 3.00 -16.39
N ALA A 217 -4.64 2.71 -15.59
CA ALA A 217 -4.62 3.18 -14.20
C ALA A 217 -4.57 4.70 -14.09
N LEU A 218 -3.62 5.33 -14.77
CA LEU A 218 -3.40 6.77 -14.67
C LEU A 218 -4.62 7.59 -15.14
N PRO A 219 -5.24 7.33 -16.31
CA PRO A 219 -6.40 8.10 -16.75
C PRO A 219 -7.61 7.92 -15.83
N VAL A 220 -7.85 6.70 -15.35
CA VAL A 220 -8.97 6.42 -14.43
C VAL A 220 -8.76 7.14 -13.11
N ILE A 221 -7.57 7.05 -12.52
CA ILE A 221 -7.24 7.72 -11.25
C ILE A 221 -7.31 9.25 -11.41
N LEU A 222 -6.80 9.80 -12.52
CA LEU A 222 -6.89 11.23 -12.80
C LEU A 222 -8.34 11.69 -12.94
N LEU A 223 -9.17 10.96 -13.68
CA LEU A 223 -10.59 11.28 -13.83
C LEU A 223 -11.30 11.25 -12.47
N GLN A 224 -11.03 10.25 -11.65
CA GLN A 224 -11.56 10.16 -10.29
C GLN A 224 -11.09 11.34 -9.41
N ALA A 225 -9.82 11.74 -9.50
CA ALA A 225 -9.28 12.86 -8.75
C ALA A 225 -9.90 14.21 -9.19
N ILE A 226 -10.07 14.41 -10.50
CA ILE A 226 -10.76 15.58 -11.07
C ILE A 226 -12.21 15.61 -10.61
N PHE A 227 -12.90 14.46 -10.65
CA PHE A 227 -14.26 14.34 -10.15
C PHE A 227 -14.35 14.76 -8.68
N ILE A 228 -13.45 14.29 -7.82
CA ILE A 228 -13.40 14.79 -6.44
C ILE A 228 -13.20 16.30 -6.43
N ALA A 229 -12.16 16.82 -7.09
CA ALA A 229 -11.83 18.25 -7.03
C ALA A 229 -13.00 19.15 -7.44
N VAL A 230 -13.75 18.79 -8.49
CA VAL A 230 -14.90 19.56 -8.98
C VAL A 230 -16.08 19.53 -8.00
N TYR A 231 -16.31 18.41 -7.34
CA TYR A 231 -17.48 18.24 -6.47
C TYR A 231 -17.17 18.49 -4.99
N TYR A 232 -15.90 18.51 -4.58
CA TYR A 232 -15.49 18.65 -3.19
C TYR A 232 -16.03 19.93 -2.55
N ASP A 233 -15.88 21.07 -3.22
CA ASP A 233 -16.34 22.36 -2.69
C ASP A 233 -17.87 22.43 -2.52
N LYS A 234 -18.62 21.73 -3.38
CA LYS A 234 -20.09 21.66 -3.28
C LYS A 234 -20.55 20.87 -2.08
N PHE A 235 -19.70 19.98 -1.55
CA PHE A 235 -20.04 19.06 -0.49
C PHE A 235 -19.40 19.43 0.86
N VAL A 236 -18.28 20.14 0.89
CA VAL A 236 -17.63 20.53 2.16
C VAL A 236 -18.18 21.84 2.74
N ARG A 237 -18.88 22.65 1.95
CA ARG A 237 -19.45 23.95 2.39
C ARG A 237 -20.93 23.89 2.79
N LEU A 238 -21.57 22.72 2.77
CA LEU A 238 -22.93 22.47 3.25
C LEU A 238 -22.87 21.77 4.62
#